data_AF-A0A4W5KNL2-F1
#
_entry.id   AF-A0A4W5KNL2-F1
#
_cell.length_a   1.000
_cell.length_b   1.000
_cell.length_c   1.000
_cell.angle_alpha   90.00
_cell.angle_beta   90.00
_cell.angle_gamma   90.00
#
_symmetry.space_group_name_H-M   'P 1'
#
loop_
_entity.id
_entity.type
_entity.pdbx_description
1 polymer ?
#
loop_
_entity_poly.entity_id
_entity_poly.type
_entity_poly.pdbx_seq_one_letter_code
_entity_poly.pdbx_strand_id
1 'polypeptide(L)'
;CITFSSLFVSLCLFSLFSLSLSLSLSLSLSQAIERERPEKLRKLQEATRSAQALLDQLASEGGSRRADDIQKAAEELNTRWDGFCALLAERLEWLAYQSKILAFYNLWQQLEQAVVNSENWLKVQQPPASEPEPLKHQLERCRVRSGGEV
;
A
#
# COMPACT_ATOMS: atom_id res chain seq x y z
N CYS A 1 5.72 -34.00 5.53
CA CYS A 1 6.29 -32.63 5.43
C CYS A 1 5.81 -31.88 4.18
N ILE A 2 5.84 -32.47 2.98
CA ILE A 2 5.51 -31.79 1.70
C ILE A 2 4.04 -31.29 1.64
N THR A 3 3.09 -32.04 2.17
CA THR A 3 1.65 -31.67 2.18
C THR A 3 1.32 -30.49 3.11
N PHE A 4 2.06 -30.34 4.22
CA PHE A 4 1.88 -29.22 5.15
C PHE A 4 2.38 -27.90 4.56
N SER A 5 3.47 -27.97 3.76
CA SER A 5 4.00 -26.83 3.02
C SER A 5 3.05 -26.39 1.90
N SER A 6 2.43 -27.33 1.18
CA SER A 6 1.51 -27.02 0.07
C SER A 6 0.20 -26.36 0.54
N LEU A 7 -0.40 -26.85 1.63
CA LEU A 7 -1.57 -26.18 2.23
C LEU A 7 -1.23 -24.80 2.79
N PHE A 8 -0.06 -24.64 3.43
CA PHE A 8 0.37 -23.35 3.94
C PHE A 8 0.58 -22.32 2.82
N VAL A 9 1.23 -22.73 1.71
CA VAL A 9 1.40 -21.89 0.52
C VAL A 9 0.05 -21.55 -0.12
N SER A 10 -0.88 -22.49 -0.22
CA SER A 10 -2.21 -22.25 -0.80
C SER A 10 -3.06 -21.29 0.07
N LEU A 11 -3.02 -21.43 1.39
CA LEU A 11 -3.67 -20.52 2.34
C LEU A 11 -3.02 -19.12 2.34
N CYS A 12 -1.69 -19.05 2.23
CA CYS A 12 -0.97 -17.78 2.07
C CYS A 12 -1.32 -17.11 0.75
N LEU A 13 -1.36 -17.84 -0.36
CA LEU A 13 -1.77 -17.34 -1.68
C LEU A 13 -3.20 -16.82 -1.69
N PHE A 14 -4.14 -17.57 -1.10
CA PHE A 14 -5.53 -17.15 -0.99
C PHE A 14 -5.67 -15.89 -0.12
N SER A 15 -4.97 -15.85 1.02
CA SER A 15 -4.92 -14.66 1.87
C SER A 15 -4.29 -13.48 1.14
N LEU A 16 -3.23 -13.69 0.35
CA LEU A 16 -2.56 -12.66 -0.43
C LEU A 16 -3.43 -12.13 -1.54
N PHE A 17 -4.16 -12.99 -2.26
CA PHE A 17 -5.08 -12.60 -3.31
C PHE A 17 -6.27 -11.81 -2.75
N SER A 18 -6.84 -12.28 -1.64
CA SER A 18 -7.92 -11.56 -0.93
C SER A 18 -7.44 -10.20 -0.40
N LEU A 19 -6.22 -10.15 0.15
CA LEU A 19 -5.58 -8.93 0.63
C LEU A 19 -5.24 -7.97 -0.53
N SER A 20 -4.80 -8.48 -1.68
CA SER A 20 -4.49 -7.70 -2.88
C SER A 20 -5.76 -7.10 -3.50
N LEU A 21 -6.86 -7.85 -3.55
CA LEU A 21 -8.14 -7.35 -4.04
C LEU A 21 -8.70 -6.28 -3.09
N SER A 22 -8.60 -6.51 -1.78
CA SER A 22 -8.93 -5.53 -0.75
C SER A 22 -8.05 -4.27 -0.83
N LEU A 23 -6.76 -4.43 -1.09
CA LEU A 23 -5.82 -3.31 -1.25
C LEU A 23 -6.13 -2.49 -2.51
N SER A 24 -6.43 -3.13 -3.64
CA SER A 24 -6.79 -2.44 -4.88
C SER A 24 -8.06 -1.60 -4.71
N LEU A 25 -9.09 -2.18 -4.08
CA LEU A 25 -10.34 -1.48 -3.78
C LEU A 25 -10.12 -0.32 -2.79
N SER A 26 -9.27 -0.51 -1.79
CA SER A 26 -8.98 0.54 -0.80
C SER A 26 -7.99 1.61 -1.29
N LEU A 27 -7.10 1.29 -2.23
CA LEU A 27 -6.20 2.25 -2.88
C LEU A 27 -6.97 3.17 -3.82
N SER A 28 -7.91 2.63 -4.61
CA SER A 28 -8.80 3.45 -5.44
C SER A 28 -9.68 4.38 -4.59
N LEU A 29 -10.20 3.91 -3.47
CA LEU A 29 -10.92 4.74 -2.49
C LEU A 29 -10.00 5.81 -1.89
N SER A 30 -8.77 5.46 -1.52
CA SER A 30 -7.75 6.38 -1.01
C SER A 30 -7.43 7.50 -2.00
N GLN A 31 -7.23 7.17 -3.28
CA GLN A 31 -6.95 8.14 -4.33
C GLN A 31 -8.15 9.07 -4.58
N ALA A 32 -9.37 8.55 -4.50
CA ALA A 32 -10.58 9.37 -4.56
C ALA A 32 -10.63 10.35 -3.38
N ILE A 33 -10.29 9.90 -2.17
CA ILE A 33 -10.30 10.74 -0.97
C ILE A 33 -9.19 11.80 -1.01
N GLU A 34 -7.96 11.46 -1.45
CA GLU A 34 -6.89 12.46 -1.63
C GLU A 34 -7.28 13.54 -2.63
N ARG A 35 -8.03 13.20 -3.68
CA ARG A 35 -8.55 14.14 -4.67
C ARG A 35 -9.66 15.03 -4.13
N GLU A 36 -10.57 14.49 -3.31
CA GLU A 36 -11.66 15.27 -2.74
C GLU A 36 -11.22 16.16 -1.56
N ARG A 37 -10.17 15.76 -0.83
CA ARG A 37 -9.65 16.48 0.35
C ARG A 37 -9.40 17.98 0.14
N PRO A 38 -8.66 18.44 -0.89
CA PRO A 38 -8.39 19.87 -1.07
C PRO A 38 -9.67 20.68 -1.30
N GLU A 39 -10.63 20.13 -2.04
CA GLU A 39 -11.90 20.80 -2.31
C GLU A 39 -12.79 20.88 -1.06
N LYS A 40 -12.80 19.82 -0.22
CA LYS A 40 -13.52 19.83 1.06
C LYS A 40 -12.87 20.78 2.07
N LEU A 41 -11.54 20.85 2.11
CA LEU A 41 -10.80 21.80 2.94
C LEU A 41 -11.09 23.25 2.53
N ARG A 42 -11.12 23.54 1.22
CA ARG A 42 -11.47 24.86 0.70
C ARG A 42 -12.87 25.29 1.15
N LYS A 43 -13.86 24.39 1.01
CA LYS A 43 -15.25 24.65 1.46
C LYS A 43 -15.35 24.89 2.97
N LEU A 44 -14.58 24.15 3.77
CA LEU A 44 -14.51 24.38 5.21
C LEU A 44 -13.99 25.79 5.50
N GLN A 45 -12.85 26.18 4.91
CA GLN A 45 -12.26 27.51 5.11
C GLN A 45 -13.22 28.64 4.69
N GLU A 46 -13.99 28.43 3.62
CA GLU A 46 -15.02 29.37 3.17
C GLU A 46 -16.18 29.47 4.16
N ALA A 47 -16.66 28.34 4.69
CA ALA A 47 -17.71 28.30 5.71
C ALA A 47 -17.24 28.97 7.02
N THR A 48 -16.01 28.70 7.47
CA THR A 48 -15.43 29.32 8.66
C THR A 48 -15.31 30.84 8.49
N ARG A 49 -14.83 31.31 7.33
CA ARG A 49 -14.74 32.75 7.05
C ARG A 49 -16.10 33.42 7.01
N SER A 50 -17.10 32.74 6.43
CA SER A 50 -18.47 33.24 6.37
C SER A 50 -19.11 33.31 7.76
N ALA A 51 -18.88 32.29 8.60
CA ALA A 51 -19.32 32.31 10.01
C ALA A 51 -18.69 33.48 10.77
N GLN A 52 -17.40 33.74 10.59
CA GLN A 52 -16.72 34.87 11.22
C GLN A 52 -17.34 36.21 10.80
N ALA A 53 -17.60 36.41 9.51
CA ALA A 53 -18.24 37.63 9.02
C ALA A 53 -19.65 37.84 9.62
N LEU A 54 -20.41 36.76 9.83
CA LEU A 54 -21.73 36.82 10.48
C LEU A 54 -21.63 37.14 11.98
N LEU A 55 -20.61 36.62 12.68
CA LEU A 55 -20.35 36.97 14.08
C LEU A 55 -20.02 38.46 14.22
N ASP A 56 -19.19 39.01 13.32
CA ASP A 56 -18.83 40.42 13.33
C ASP A 56 -20.05 41.33 13.06
N GLN A 57 -20.96 40.91 12.16
CA GLN A 57 -22.23 41.60 11.92
C GLN A 57 -23.14 41.55 13.16
N LEU A 58 -23.32 40.37 13.77
CA LEU A 58 -24.17 40.21 14.96
C LEU A 58 -23.62 40.94 16.19
N ALA A 59 -22.29 41.07 16.30
CA ALA A 59 -21.64 41.89 17.33
C ALA A 59 -22.00 43.37 17.18
N SER A 60 -22.14 43.86 15.93
CA SER A 60 -22.60 45.22 15.66
C SER A 60 -24.11 45.43 15.90
N GLU A 61 -24.91 44.36 15.78
CA GLU A 61 -26.38 44.39 15.95
C GLU A 61 -26.86 44.01 17.36
N GLY A 62 -25.95 43.66 18.29
CA GLY A 62 -26.27 43.30 19.68
C GLY A 62 -26.89 41.90 19.86
N GLY A 63 -26.82 41.04 18.84
CA GLY A 63 -27.47 39.72 18.81
C GLY A 63 -26.68 38.59 19.49
N SER A 64 -26.43 38.68 20.80
CA SER A 64 -25.54 37.75 21.55
C SER A 64 -25.88 36.26 21.38
N ARG A 65 -27.14 35.85 21.52
CA ARG A 65 -27.53 34.43 21.50
C ARG A 65 -27.34 33.77 20.13
N ARG A 66 -27.60 34.51 19.05
CA ARG A 66 -27.48 33.98 17.67
C ARG A 66 -26.01 33.87 17.26
N ALA A 67 -25.14 34.72 17.82
CA ALA A 67 -23.70 34.63 17.65
C ALA A 67 -23.14 33.37 18.33
N ASP A 68 -23.57 33.07 19.56
CA ASP A 68 -23.13 31.86 20.30
C ASP A 68 -23.48 30.57 19.53
N ASP A 69 -24.68 30.49 18.95
CA ASP A 69 -25.12 29.33 18.16
C ASP A 69 -24.25 29.13 16.89
N ILE A 70 -23.91 30.22 16.19
CA ILE A 70 -23.05 30.19 14.99
C ILE A 70 -21.63 29.79 15.35
N GLN A 71 -21.08 30.35 16.43
CA GLN A 71 -19.74 30.03 16.90
C GLN A 71 -19.64 28.54 17.26
N LYS A 72 -20.61 28.03 18.04
CA LYS A 72 -20.65 26.61 18.42
C LYS A 72 -20.76 25.68 17.20
N ALA A 73 -21.57 26.04 16.21
CA ALA A 73 -21.68 25.27 14.98
C ALA A 73 -20.37 25.25 14.17
N ALA A 74 -19.65 26.38 14.13
CA ALA A 74 -18.35 26.47 13.46
C ALA A 74 -17.28 25.63 14.19
N GLU A 75 -17.24 25.68 15.52
CA GLU A 75 -16.34 24.87 16.36
C GLU A 75 -16.61 23.37 16.21
N GLU A 76 -17.88 22.96 16.20
CA GLU A 76 -18.27 21.57 16.00
C GLU A 76 -17.88 21.07 14.60
N LEU A 77 -18.08 21.89 13.56
CA LEU A 77 -17.69 21.56 12.19
C LEU A 77 -16.16 21.37 12.07
N ASN A 78 -15.37 22.27 12.65
CA ASN A 78 -13.91 22.16 12.68
C ASN A 78 -13.46 20.91 13.44
N THR A 79 -14.03 20.65 14.62
CA THR A 79 -13.71 19.47 15.43
C THR A 79 -13.98 18.17 14.68
N ARG A 80 -15.14 18.07 14.00
CA ARG A 80 -15.48 16.90 13.18
C ARG A 80 -14.54 16.75 11.98
N TRP A 81 -14.13 17.85 11.36
CA TRP A 81 -13.18 17.84 10.25
C TRP A 81 -11.80 17.34 10.69
N ASP A 82 -11.29 17.79 11.83
CA ASP A 82 -10.02 17.33 12.39
C ASP A 82 -10.07 15.82 12.71
N GLY A 83 -11.18 15.36 13.30
CA GLY A 83 -11.43 13.93 13.53
C GLY A 83 -11.42 13.12 12.23
N PHE A 84 -12.08 13.62 11.17
CA PHE A 84 -12.03 12.99 9.84
C PHE A 84 -10.60 12.94 9.28
N CYS A 85 -9.83 14.02 9.42
CA CYS A 85 -8.44 14.07 8.95
C CYS A 85 -7.55 13.06 9.67
N ALA A 86 -7.74 12.86 10.97
CA ALA A 86 -6.98 11.87 11.75
C ALA A 86 -7.28 10.43 11.29
N LEU A 87 -8.56 10.07 11.16
CA LEU A 87 -8.98 8.74 10.68
C LEU A 87 -8.48 8.46 9.26
N LEU A 88 -8.50 9.48 8.40
CA LEU A 88 -7.98 9.36 7.05
C LEU A 88 -6.46 9.12 7.05
N ALA A 89 -5.70 9.87 7.88
CA ALA A 89 -4.26 9.69 7.99
C ALA A 89 -3.90 8.28 8.45
N GLU A 90 -4.57 7.76 9.48
CA GLU A 90 -4.41 6.38 9.95
C GLU A 90 -4.70 5.37 8.83
N ARG A 91 -5.78 5.59 8.06
CA ARG A 91 -6.12 4.71 6.94
C ARG A 91 -5.05 4.74 5.84
N LEU A 92 -4.50 5.90 5.52
CA LEU A 92 -3.43 6.04 4.53
C LEU A 92 -2.16 5.31 4.98
N GLU A 93 -1.78 5.47 6.24
CA GLU A 93 -0.62 4.78 6.83
C GLU A 93 -0.79 3.26 6.79
N TRP A 94 -1.98 2.77 7.14
CA TRP A 94 -2.31 1.35 7.06
C TRP A 94 -2.19 0.82 5.62
N LEU A 95 -2.69 1.56 4.62
CA LEU A 95 -2.57 1.18 3.21
C LEU A 95 -1.12 1.15 2.74
N ALA A 96 -0.30 2.11 3.16
CA ALA A 96 1.12 2.12 2.86
C ALA A 96 1.84 0.90 3.44
N TYR A 97 1.49 0.50 4.67
CA TYR A 97 2.01 -0.72 5.29
C TYR A 97 1.60 -1.99 4.52
N GLN A 98 0.33 -2.10 4.15
CA GLN A 98 -0.16 -3.24 3.35
C GLN A 98 0.53 -3.35 1.99
N SER A 99 0.82 -2.22 1.33
CA SER A 99 1.57 -2.20 0.08
C SER A 99 2.98 -2.79 0.24
N LYS A 100 3.67 -2.47 1.35
CA LYS A 100 4.98 -3.05 1.67
C LYS A 100 4.90 -4.57 1.87
N ILE A 101 3.87 -5.06 2.54
CA ILE A 101 3.65 -6.51 2.72
C ILE A 101 3.49 -7.21 1.37
N LEU A 102 2.66 -6.68 0.48
CA LEU A 102 2.48 -7.29 -0.85
C LEU A 102 3.78 -7.29 -1.66
N ALA A 103 4.54 -6.19 -1.64
CA ALA A 103 5.84 -6.12 -2.30
C ALA A 103 6.81 -7.20 -1.77
N PHE A 104 6.84 -7.40 -0.45
CA PHE A 104 7.63 -8.47 0.17
C PHE A 104 7.21 -9.86 -0.32
N TYR A 105 5.91 -10.17 -0.33
CA TYR A 105 5.43 -11.48 -0.78
C TYR A 105 5.72 -11.72 -2.26
N ASN A 106 5.56 -10.70 -3.12
CA ASN A 106 5.91 -10.81 -4.53
C ASN A 106 7.40 -11.14 -4.71
N LEU A 107 8.28 -10.48 -3.96
CA LEU A 107 9.72 -10.78 -3.99
C LEU A 107 10.00 -12.21 -3.49
N TRP A 108 9.35 -12.63 -2.41
CA TRP A 108 9.49 -13.97 -1.87
C TRP A 108 9.09 -15.04 -2.91
N GLN A 109 7.97 -14.86 -3.60
CA GLN A 109 7.53 -15.78 -4.66
C GLN A 109 8.52 -15.83 -5.83
N GLN A 110 9.10 -14.69 -6.23
CA GLN A 110 10.13 -14.66 -7.27
C GLN A 110 11.37 -15.45 -6.85
N LEU A 111 11.79 -15.32 -5.59
CA LEU A 111 12.92 -16.07 -5.04
C LEU A 111 12.62 -17.58 -4.97
N GLU A 112 11.43 -17.96 -4.50
CA GLU A 112 11.00 -19.36 -4.47
C GLU A 112 11.05 -19.97 -5.89
N GLN A 113 10.52 -19.28 -6.89
CA GLN A 113 10.56 -19.73 -8.27
C GLN A 113 11.99 -19.81 -8.81
N ALA A 114 12.87 -18.86 -8.47
CA ALA A 114 14.27 -18.87 -8.90
C ALA A 114 15.04 -20.06 -8.31
N VAL A 115 14.76 -20.45 -7.07
CA VAL A 115 15.30 -21.65 -6.42
C VAL A 115 14.82 -22.90 -7.14
N VAL A 116 13.50 -23.04 -7.36
CA VAL A 116 12.91 -24.17 -8.07
C VAL A 116 13.52 -24.33 -9.47
N ASN A 117 13.67 -23.23 -10.21
CA ASN A 117 14.29 -23.23 -11.54
C ASN A 117 15.76 -23.64 -11.50
N SER A 118 16.46 -23.36 -10.40
CA SER A 118 17.86 -23.75 -10.18
C SER A 118 18.03 -25.20 -9.82
N GLU A 119 17.19 -25.71 -8.93
CA GLU A 119 17.16 -27.14 -8.64
C GLU A 119 16.79 -27.96 -9.88
N ASN A 120 15.76 -27.57 -10.62
CA ASN A 120 15.32 -28.31 -11.80
C ASN A 120 16.39 -28.33 -12.88
N TRP A 121 17.11 -27.23 -13.09
CA TRP A 121 18.23 -27.22 -14.02
C TRP A 121 19.40 -28.09 -13.55
N LEU A 122 19.74 -28.08 -12.26
CA LEU A 122 20.79 -28.94 -11.70
C LEU A 122 20.45 -30.42 -11.88
N LYS A 123 19.18 -30.80 -11.64
CA LYS A 123 18.69 -32.18 -11.79
C LYS A 123 18.81 -32.73 -13.21
N VAL A 124 18.75 -31.86 -14.24
CA VAL A 124 18.86 -32.28 -15.65
C VAL A 124 20.28 -32.13 -16.22
N GLN A 125 21.27 -31.71 -15.43
CA GLN A 125 22.65 -31.69 -15.90
C GLN A 125 23.17 -33.12 -16.10
N GLN A 126 23.90 -33.32 -17.20
CA GLN A 126 24.59 -34.57 -17.42
C GLN A 126 25.73 -34.75 -16.40
N PRO A 127 26.11 -36.01 -16.09
CA PRO A 127 27.29 -36.27 -15.27
C PRO A 127 28.52 -35.50 -15.78
N PRO A 128 29.46 -35.14 -14.89
CA PRO A 128 30.70 -34.51 -15.30
C PRO A 128 31.40 -35.36 -16.37
N ALA A 129 31.71 -34.75 -17.52
CA ALA A 129 32.43 -35.44 -18.57
C ALA A 129 33.82 -35.86 -18.06
N SER A 130 34.35 -36.99 -18.53
CA SER A 130 35.73 -37.40 -18.21
C SER A 130 36.76 -36.81 -19.17
N GLU A 131 36.29 -36.33 -20.33
CA GLU A 131 37.09 -35.75 -21.39
C GLU A 131 37.21 -34.22 -21.26
N PRO A 132 38.39 -33.62 -21.51
CA PRO A 132 38.67 -32.22 -21.20
C PRO A 132 37.83 -31.20 -21.99
N GLU A 133 37.54 -31.43 -23.27
CA GLU A 133 36.75 -30.50 -24.09
C GLU A 133 35.25 -30.41 -23.72
N PRO A 134 34.53 -31.53 -23.48
CA PRO A 134 33.18 -31.46 -22.95
C PRO A 134 33.12 -30.95 -21.50
N LEU A 135 34.17 -31.15 -20.69
CA LEU A 135 34.31 -30.55 -19.35
C LEU A 135 34.34 -29.01 -19.41
N LYS A 136 35.13 -28.43 -20.33
CA LYS A 136 35.16 -26.97 -20.56
C LYS A 136 33.79 -26.43 -20.95
N HIS A 137 33.08 -27.11 -21.85
CA HIS A 137 31.72 -26.72 -22.24
C HIS A 137 30.72 -26.78 -21.08
N GLN A 138 30.81 -27.78 -20.20
CA GLN A 138 29.98 -27.86 -18.99
C GLN A 138 30.31 -26.71 -18.02
N LEU A 139 31.59 -26.36 -17.85
CA LEU A 139 32.04 -25.25 -16.99
C LEU A 139 31.53 -23.89 -17.50
N GLU A 140 31.59 -23.66 -18.81
CA GLU A 140 31.09 -22.44 -19.46
C GLU A 140 29.59 -22.25 -19.21
N ARG A 141 28.80 -23.34 -19.34
CA ARG A 141 27.35 -23.32 -19.07
C ARG A 141 27.02 -23.02 -17.61
N CYS A 142 27.84 -23.48 -16.67
CA CYS A 142 27.70 -23.15 -15.25
C CYS A 142 28.04 -21.68 -14.96
N ARG A 143 29.06 -21.11 -15.63
CA ARG A 143 29.45 -19.70 -15.48
C ARG A 143 28.38 -18.74 -15.97
N VAL A 144 27.83 -18.97 -17.15
CA VAL A 144 26.75 -18.15 -17.74
C VAL A 144 25.53 -18.10 -16.81
N ARG A 145 25.22 -19.20 -16.10
CA ARG A 145 24.12 -19.26 -15.13
C ARG A 145 24.40 -18.47 -13.85
N SER A 146 25.67 -18.36 -13.44
CA SER A 146 26.07 -17.73 -12.18
C SER A 146 26.15 -16.20 -12.26
N GLY A 147 25.88 -15.62 -13.44
CA GLY A 147 26.01 -14.17 -13.66
C GLY A 147 27.47 -13.68 -13.67
N GLY A 148 28.44 -14.58 -13.85
CA GLY A 148 29.84 -14.18 -14.03
C GLY A 148 30.05 -13.72 -15.47
N GLU A 149 30.11 -12.40 -15.68
CA GLU A 149 30.58 -11.82 -16.94
C GLU A 149 32.04 -12.19 -17.22
N VAL A 150 32.37 -12.33 -18.52
CA VAL A 150 33.72 -12.53 -19.07
C VAL A 150 34.40 -11.18 -19.24
#